data_AF-A0A6B0YTB6-F1
#
_entry.id   AF-A0A6B0YTB6-F1
#
_cell.length_a   1.000
_cell.length_b   1.000
_cell.length_c   1.000
_cell.angle_alpha   90.00
_cell.angle_beta   90.00
_cell.angle_gamma   90.00
#
_symmetry.space_group_name_H-M   'P 1'
#
loop_
_entity.id
_entity.type
_entity.pdbx_description
1 polymer ?
#
loop_
_entity_poly.entity_id
_entity_poly.type
_entity_poly.pdbx_seq_one_letter_code
_entity_poly.pdbx_strand_id
1 'polypeptide(L)'
;MTDRFPPSIAEGLPKVLSENSEDARTWHYFSPLLRDEPQRTRVLTQLIRQSFFGAVPPQVFKDISTAKMEFWPKLPPPPSRQKAEGASEPDLMITLGKSAIVLVEAKCHSGVSEFTNFDRKRDQVIRLIDVGSWYARQHGYQCVCFLVLQYGDAQINAEKIVSRYASQPDAIQKALPYREDLTKADFSRLAGALAFVRWPDPLI
;
A
#
# COMPACT_ATOMS: atom_id res chain seq x y z
N MET A 1 -24.96 -14.61 -32.24
CA MET A 1 -23.58 -14.40 -32.72
C MET A 1 -23.12 -13.11 -32.08
N THR A 2 -22.22 -13.24 -31.12
CA THR A 2 -21.73 -12.19 -30.24
C THR A 2 -20.50 -11.55 -30.88
N ASP A 3 -20.64 -10.29 -31.28
CA ASP A 3 -19.49 -9.49 -31.73
C ASP A 3 -18.60 -9.21 -30.52
N ARG A 4 -17.51 -9.99 -30.45
CA ARG A 4 -16.40 -9.77 -29.54
C ARG A 4 -15.62 -8.57 -30.05
N PHE A 5 -15.33 -7.65 -29.14
CA PHE A 5 -14.48 -6.48 -29.36
C PHE A 5 -13.21 -6.81 -30.17
N PRO A 6 -12.79 -5.90 -31.08
CA PRO A 6 -11.61 -6.12 -31.90
C PRO A 6 -10.33 -6.13 -31.04
N PRO A 7 -9.31 -6.92 -31.43
CA PRO A 7 -8.08 -7.04 -30.67
C PRO A 7 -7.27 -5.76 -30.84
N SER A 8 -7.20 -4.94 -29.80
CA SER A 8 -6.23 -3.85 -29.75
C SER A 8 -5.71 -3.62 -28.33
N ILE A 9 -4.39 -3.53 -28.22
CA ILE A 9 -3.60 -3.07 -27.06
C ILE A 9 -3.56 -4.04 -25.85
N ALA A 10 -3.35 -5.35 -26.08
CA ALA A 10 -3.24 -6.34 -24.99
C ALA A 10 -1.96 -7.20 -25.03
N GLU A 11 -0.86 -6.71 -25.61
CA GLU A 11 0.44 -7.43 -25.58
C GLU A 11 1.42 -6.92 -24.51
N GLY A 12 1.03 -5.91 -23.72
CA GLY A 12 1.91 -5.35 -22.67
C GLY A 12 1.22 -4.99 -21.35
N LEU A 13 -0.06 -5.35 -21.19
CA LEU A 13 -0.76 -5.20 -19.92
C LEU A 13 -0.57 -6.50 -19.13
N PRO A 14 -0.02 -6.46 -17.90
CA PRO A 14 -0.26 -7.55 -16.97
C PRO A 14 -1.77 -7.77 -16.97
N LYS A 15 -2.21 -9.03 -17.14
CA LYS A 15 -3.60 -9.44 -16.90
C LYS A 15 -4.11 -8.61 -15.72
N VAL A 16 -5.05 -7.70 -15.95
CA VAL A 16 -5.86 -7.12 -14.88
C VAL A 16 -6.54 -8.34 -14.27
N LEU A 17 -5.92 -8.86 -13.21
CA LEU A 17 -6.34 -10.08 -12.57
C LEU A 17 -7.60 -9.69 -11.81
N SER A 18 -8.73 -10.01 -12.43
CA SER A 18 -10.11 -9.80 -12.00
C SER A 18 -10.73 -8.46 -12.39
N GLU A 19 -11.98 -8.55 -12.86
CA GLU A 19 -12.93 -7.45 -13.05
C GLU A 19 -13.36 -6.82 -11.70
N ASN A 20 -12.52 -6.92 -10.66
CA ASN A 20 -12.75 -6.23 -9.40
C ASN A 20 -12.47 -4.74 -9.64
N SER A 21 -13.48 -3.92 -9.35
CA SER A 21 -13.41 -2.48 -9.62
C SER A 21 -12.23 -1.79 -8.93
N GLU A 22 -11.71 -2.32 -7.83
CA GLU A 22 -10.56 -1.77 -7.09
C GLU A 22 -9.25 -1.81 -7.92
N ASP A 23 -8.93 -2.95 -8.54
CA ASP A 23 -7.74 -3.09 -9.40
C ASP A 23 -7.85 -2.20 -10.65
N ALA A 24 -9.03 -2.21 -11.29
CA ALA A 24 -9.30 -1.40 -12.46
C ALA A 24 -9.20 0.11 -12.16
N ARG A 25 -9.74 0.57 -11.03
CA ARG A 25 -9.64 1.97 -10.57
C ARG A 25 -8.19 2.33 -10.26
N THR A 26 -7.45 1.47 -9.58
CA THR A 26 -6.02 1.69 -9.26
C THR A 26 -5.21 1.83 -10.54
N TRP A 27 -5.38 0.90 -11.48
CA TRP A 27 -4.72 0.97 -12.78
C TRP A 27 -5.11 2.23 -13.55
N HIS A 28 -6.40 2.53 -13.65
CA HIS A 28 -6.89 3.70 -14.38
C HIS A 28 -6.34 5.01 -13.82
N TYR A 29 -6.28 5.14 -12.49
CA TYR A 29 -5.79 6.35 -11.84
C TYR A 29 -4.27 6.51 -11.95
N PHE A 30 -3.50 5.45 -11.65
CA PHE A 30 -2.05 5.56 -11.51
C PHE A 30 -1.26 5.23 -12.78
N SER A 31 -1.78 4.42 -13.71
CA SER A 31 -1.02 4.07 -14.92
C SER A 31 -0.69 5.25 -15.85
N PRO A 32 -1.54 6.29 -16.02
CA PRO A 32 -1.16 7.48 -16.79
C PRO A 32 0.06 8.20 -16.22
N LEU A 33 0.23 8.18 -14.90
CA LEU A 33 1.34 8.81 -14.18
C LEU A 33 2.69 8.12 -14.44
N LEU A 34 2.71 6.92 -15.03
CA LEU A 34 3.96 6.26 -15.41
C LEU A 34 4.72 7.03 -16.49
N ARG A 35 4.01 7.77 -17.35
CA ARG A 35 4.59 8.46 -18.52
C ARG A 35 4.65 9.97 -18.37
N ASP A 36 3.90 10.55 -17.44
CA ASP A 36 3.87 11.98 -17.17
C ASP A 36 4.57 12.29 -15.82
N GLU A 37 5.84 12.65 -15.87
CA GLU A 37 6.63 12.97 -14.66
C GLU A 37 6.09 14.20 -13.91
N PRO A 38 5.82 15.36 -14.55
CA PRO A 38 5.24 16.51 -13.86
C PRO A 38 3.92 16.19 -13.15
N GLN A 39 3.01 15.46 -13.81
CA GLN A 39 1.74 15.07 -13.21
C GLN A 39 1.94 14.07 -12.07
N ARG A 40 2.81 13.06 -12.25
CA ARG A 40 3.17 12.10 -11.20
C ARG A 40 3.71 12.82 -9.96
N THR A 41 4.69 13.70 -10.14
CA THR A 41 5.28 14.50 -9.06
C THR A 41 4.22 15.28 -8.29
N ARG A 42 3.30 15.95 -9.01
CA ARG A 42 2.21 16.72 -8.39
C ARG A 42 1.25 15.83 -7.60
N VAL A 43 0.75 14.76 -8.22
CA VAL A 43 -0.24 13.85 -7.62
C VAL A 43 0.34 13.15 -6.40
N LEU A 44 1.55 12.60 -6.50
CA LEU A 44 2.19 11.92 -5.38
C LEU A 44 2.53 12.89 -4.25
N THR A 45 2.90 14.15 -4.56
CA THR A 45 3.14 15.17 -3.53
C THR A 45 1.87 15.41 -2.73
N GLN A 46 0.74 15.60 -3.42
CA GLN A 46 -0.56 15.80 -2.78
C GLN A 46 -0.95 14.60 -1.94
N LEU A 47 -0.87 13.38 -2.51
CA LEU A 47 -1.21 12.14 -1.83
C LEU A 47 -0.43 11.99 -0.53
N ILE A 48 0.91 12.06 -0.59
CA ILE A 48 1.76 11.87 0.59
C ILE A 48 1.52 12.95 1.64
N ARG A 49 1.36 14.22 1.24
CA ARG A 49 1.09 15.33 2.18
C ARG A 49 -0.25 15.15 2.90
N GLN A 50 -1.28 14.71 2.19
CA GLN A 50 -2.61 14.49 2.74
C GLN A 50 -2.65 13.24 3.63
N SER A 51 -1.91 12.20 3.28
CA SER A 51 -1.88 10.93 4.01
C SER A 51 -1.05 10.99 5.30
N PHE A 52 0.16 11.54 5.26
CA PHE A 52 1.17 11.35 6.31
C PHE A 52 1.62 12.66 6.95
N PHE A 53 0.69 13.59 7.21
CA PHE A 53 0.98 14.96 7.65
C PHE A 53 2.01 15.02 8.79
N GLY A 54 3.25 15.41 8.46
CA GLY A 54 4.37 15.53 9.41
C GLY A 54 5.06 14.21 9.82
N ALA A 55 4.56 13.05 9.39
CA ALA A 55 5.11 11.75 9.76
C ALA A 55 6.26 11.27 8.85
N VAL A 56 6.33 11.80 7.62
CA VAL A 56 7.38 11.47 6.65
C VAL A 56 8.56 12.46 6.71
N PRO A 57 9.82 11.99 6.61
CA PRO A 57 10.98 12.87 6.55
C PRO A 57 10.93 13.85 5.36
N PRO A 58 11.46 15.08 5.49
CA PRO A 58 11.49 16.05 4.38
C PRO A 58 12.18 15.54 3.11
N GLN A 59 13.13 14.61 3.25
CA GLN A 59 13.83 14.00 2.11
C GLN A 59 12.88 13.25 1.17
N VAL A 60 11.78 12.70 1.68
CA VAL A 60 10.73 12.03 0.88
C VAL A 60 10.20 12.94 -0.24
N PHE A 61 10.01 14.23 0.05
CA PHE A 61 9.52 15.20 -0.94
C PHE A 61 10.59 15.64 -1.94
N LYS A 62 11.88 15.53 -1.60
CA LYS A 62 12.98 15.82 -2.54
C LYS A 62 13.15 14.70 -3.57
N ASP A 63 12.93 13.46 -3.16
CA ASP A 63 13.10 12.29 -4.03
C ASP A 63 11.87 11.99 -4.89
N ILE A 64 10.79 12.77 -4.75
CA ILE A 64 9.49 12.45 -5.36
C ILE A 64 9.48 12.50 -6.88
N SER A 65 10.31 13.33 -7.51
CA SER A 65 10.46 13.38 -8.97
C SER A 65 11.05 12.08 -9.53
N THR A 66 11.79 11.34 -8.71
CA THR A 66 12.37 10.03 -9.05
C THR A 66 11.44 8.86 -8.75
N ALA A 67 10.18 9.13 -8.39
CA ALA A 67 9.23 8.10 -7.99
C ALA A 67 9.08 7.01 -9.06
N LYS A 68 9.19 5.75 -8.63
CA LYS A 68 8.83 4.58 -9.44
C LYS A 68 7.59 3.92 -8.86
N MET A 69 6.69 3.51 -9.73
CA MET A 69 5.43 2.84 -9.39
C MET A 69 5.46 1.42 -9.91
N GLU A 70 5.15 0.47 -9.05
CA GLU A 70 5.03 -0.95 -9.36
C GLU A 70 3.66 -1.43 -8.90
N PHE A 71 2.89 -2.02 -9.81
CA PHE A 71 1.54 -2.51 -9.55
C PHE A 71 1.59 -3.97 -9.13
N TRP A 72 0.87 -4.31 -8.08
CA TRP A 72 0.74 -5.67 -7.56
C TRP A 72 2.08 -6.41 -7.34
N PRO A 73 3.10 -5.79 -6.71
CA PRO A 73 4.35 -6.48 -6.41
C PRO A 73 4.12 -7.59 -5.38
N LYS A 74 4.71 -8.76 -5.60
CA LYS A 74 4.65 -9.85 -4.63
C LYS A 74 5.73 -9.68 -3.58
N LEU A 75 5.32 -9.34 -2.36
CA LEU A 75 6.19 -9.18 -1.20
C LEU A 75 6.14 -10.44 -0.32
N PRO A 76 7.23 -11.23 -0.24
CA PRO A 76 7.25 -12.42 0.60
C PRO A 76 7.25 -12.04 2.10
N PRO A 77 6.66 -12.87 2.98
CA PRO A 77 6.74 -12.65 4.41
C PRO A 77 8.18 -12.74 4.93
N PRO A 78 8.49 -12.13 6.09
CA PRO A 78 9.79 -12.29 6.72
C PRO A 78 10.11 -13.77 7.01
N PRO A 79 11.35 -14.24 6.79
CA PRO A 79 11.73 -15.63 7.06
C PRO A 79 11.58 -16.05 8.53
N SER A 80 11.60 -15.09 9.47
CA SER A 80 11.38 -15.35 10.90
C SER A 80 9.93 -15.70 11.25
N ARG A 81 9.01 -15.59 10.30
CA ARG A 81 7.61 -15.95 10.50
C ARG A 81 7.46 -17.47 10.57
N GLN A 82 6.98 -17.95 11.72
CA GLN A 82 6.81 -19.39 11.98
C GLN A 82 5.62 -20.02 11.24
N LYS A 83 4.51 -19.27 11.06
CA LYS A 83 3.33 -19.75 10.34
C LYS A 83 3.45 -19.41 8.86
N ALA A 84 3.37 -20.42 8.00
CA ALA A 84 3.35 -20.22 6.56
C ALA A 84 2.22 -19.26 6.17
N GLU A 85 2.58 -18.21 5.43
CA GLU A 85 1.67 -17.24 4.84
C GLU A 85 2.18 -16.96 3.42
N GLY A 86 1.27 -16.82 2.46
CA GLY A 86 1.65 -16.47 1.09
C GLY A 86 2.21 -15.05 1.00
N ALA A 87 2.78 -14.71 -0.17
CA ALA A 87 3.15 -13.33 -0.45
C ALA A 87 1.95 -12.39 -0.29
N SER A 88 2.23 -11.18 0.20
CA SER A 88 1.28 -10.08 0.19
C SER A 88 1.49 -9.28 -1.10
N GLU A 89 0.40 -8.77 -1.65
CA GLU A 89 0.38 -8.06 -2.93
C GLU A 89 -0.38 -6.76 -2.70
N PRO A 90 0.29 -5.65 -2.31
CA PRO A 90 -0.35 -4.33 -2.31
C PRO A 90 -0.70 -3.93 -3.74
N ASP A 91 -1.78 -3.20 -3.94
CA ASP A 91 -2.21 -2.78 -5.28
C ASP A 91 -1.19 -1.90 -5.99
N LEU A 92 -0.47 -1.08 -5.21
CA LEU A 92 0.60 -0.23 -5.72
C LEU A 92 1.73 -0.08 -4.69
N MET A 93 2.97 -0.20 -5.16
CA MET A 93 4.17 0.21 -4.43
C MET A 93 4.81 1.42 -5.12
N ILE A 94 5.02 2.48 -4.36
CA ILE A 94 5.73 3.67 -4.80
C ILE A 94 7.09 3.70 -4.11
N THR A 95 8.18 3.75 -4.88
CA THR A 95 9.53 3.91 -4.36
C THR A 95 10.02 5.33 -4.62
N LEU A 96 10.59 5.97 -3.60
CA LEU A 96 11.04 7.37 -3.62
C LEU A 96 12.54 7.39 -3.30
N GLY A 97 13.37 7.16 -4.34
CA GLY A 97 14.81 6.97 -4.16
C GLY A 97 15.12 5.86 -3.14
N LYS A 98 15.98 6.17 -2.16
CA LYS A 98 16.19 5.35 -0.95
C LYS A 98 15.51 5.94 0.30
N SER A 99 14.81 7.06 0.14
CA SER A 99 14.17 7.77 1.24
C SER A 99 12.94 7.04 1.77
N ALA A 100 12.09 6.53 0.88
CA ALA A 100 10.91 5.81 1.31
C ALA A 100 10.39 4.80 0.29
N ILE A 101 9.64 3.84 0.81
CA ILE A 101 8.61 3.12 0.06
C ILE A 101 7.22 3.48 0.61
N VAL A 102 6.23 3.54 -0.25
CA VAL A 102 4.82 3.69 0.10
C VAL A 102 4.08 2.49 -0.46
N LEU A 103 3.51 1.66 0.41
CA LEU A 103 2.60 0.58 0.01
C LEU A 103 1.17 1.11 0.05
N VAL A 104 0.46 0.96 -1.05
CA VAL A 104 -0.91 1.42 -1.21
C VAL A 104 -1.80 0.20 -1.39
N GLU A 105 -2.83 0.13 -0.55
CA GLU A 105 -3.94 -0.81 -0.65
C GLU A 105 -5.19 -0.01 -0.99
N ALA A 106 -5.73 -0.19 -2.19
CA ALA A 106 -6.94 0.44 -2.66
C ALA A 106 -8.18 -0.33 -2.19
N LYS A 107 -9.22 0.41 -1.81
CA LYS A 107 -10.55 -0.12 -1.46
C LYS A 107 -11.63 0.71 -2.11
N CYS A 108 -12.75 0.11 -2.47
CA CYS A 108 -13.88 0.81 -3.10
C CYS A 108 -15.22 0.34 -2.55
N HIS A 109 -15.43 -0.97 -2.46
CA HIS A 109 -16.68 -1.54 -1.96
C HIS A 109 -16.45 -2.59 -0.88
N SER A 110 -15.31 -3.28 -0.95
CA SER A 110 -14.92 -4.23 0.07
C SER A 110 -14.12 -3.54 1.16
N GLY A 111 -14.31 -3.97 2.41
CA GLY A 111 -13.48 -3.53 3.51
C GLY A 111 -12.11 -4.19 3.50
N VAL A 112 -11.27 -3.78 4.45
CA VAL A 112 -10.04 -4.50 4.72
C VAL A 112 -10.39 -5.82 5.42
N SER A 113 -9.80 -6.93 4.94
CA SER A 113 -10.04 -8.24 5.53
C SER A 113 -9.51 -8.29 6.98
N GLU A 114 -10.41 -8.61 7.92
CA GLU A 114 -10.11 -8.64 9.36
C GLU A 114 -9.35 -9.90 9.80
N PHE A 115 -9.40 -10.95 8.97
CA PHE A 115 -8.81 -12.25 9.26
C PHE A 115 -8.27 -12.86 7.98
N THR A 116 -7.21 -13.64 8.08
CA THR A 116 -6.80 -14.51 6.96
C THR A 116 -7.18 -15.96 7.21
N ASN A 117 -7.30 -16.71 6.12
CA ASN A 117 -7.52 -18.16 6.17
C ASN A 117 -6.39 -18.90 6.92
N PHE A 118 -5.19 -18.31 6.99
CA PHE A 118 -3.99 -18.90 7.59
C PHE A 118 -3.70 -18.40 9.01
N ASP A 119 -4.10 -17.17 9.34
CA ASP A 119 -4.02 -16.61 10.69
C ASP A 119 -5.20 -15.68 11.00
N ARG A 120 -6.13 -16.17 11.83
CA ARG A 120 -7.28 -15.40 12.33
C ARG A 120 -6.92 -14.29 13.31
N LYS A 121 -5.65 -14.09 13.63
CA LYS A 121 -5.19 -12.98 14.48
C LYS A 121 -4.64 -11.81 13.68
N ARG A 122 -4.64 -11.90 12.34
CA ARG A 122 -4.04 -10.91 11.46
C ARG A 122 -4.99 -10.46 10.38
N ASP A 123 -5.18 -9.15 10.31
CA ASP A 123 -5.83 -8.46 9.19
C ASP A 123 -4.83 -8.12 8.08
N GLN A 124 -5.36 -7.59 6.98
CA GLN A 124 -4.56 -7.20 5.83
C GLN A 124 -3.56 -6.06 6.14
N VAL A 125 -3.93 -5.11 7.01
CA VAL A 125 -3.06 -3.97 7.36
C VAL A 125 -1.81 -4.49 8.05
N ILE A 126 -1.94 -5.38 9.04
CA ILE A 126 -0.77 -5.91 9.73
C ILE A 126 0.10 -6.81 8.84
N ARG A 127 -0.49 -7.48 7.84
CA ARG A 127 0.28 -8.19 6.81
C ARG A 127 1.12 -7.23 5.99
N LEU A 128 0.53 -6.14 5.50
CA LEU A 128 1.27 -5.13 4.75
C LEU A 128 2.37 -4.49 5.61
N ILE A 129 2.07 -4.11 6.85
CA ILE A 129 3.07 -3.56 7.79
C ILE A 129 4.28 -4.48 7.90
N ASP A 130 4.02 -5.77 8.07
CA ASP A 130 5.06 -6.76 8.28
C ASP A 130 5.94 -6.97 7.04
N VAL A 131 5.32 -7.30 5.90
CA VAL A 131 6.08 -7.54 4.66
C VAL A 131 6.79 -6.28 4.19
N GLY A 132 6.14 -5.11 4.30
CA GLY A 132 6.68 -3.85 3.84
C GLY A 132 7.82 -3.35 4.71
N SER A 133 7.70 -3.45 6.04
CA SER A 133 8.79 -3.07 6.95
C SER A 133 10.00 -3.99 6.81
N TRP A 134 9.78 -5.28 6.56
CA TRP A 134 10.86 -6.21 6.25
C TRP A 134 11.52 -5.88 4.92
N TYR A 135 10.73 -5.74 3.85
CA TYR A 135 11.21 -5.40 2.51
C TYR A 135 12.02 -4.10 2.52
N ALA A 136 11.51 -3.06 3.21
CA ALA A 136 12.17 -1.78 3.35
C ALA A 136 13.58 -1.92 3.93
N ARG A 137 13.72 -2.70 4.99
CA ARG A 137 15.01 -2.94 5.67
C ARG A 137 15.98 -3.72 4.80
N GLN A 138 15.52 -4.81 4.17
CA GLN A 138 16.37 -5.63 3.30
C GLN A 138 16.92 -4.85 2.10
N HIS A 139 16.19 -3.82 1.65
CA HIS A 139 16.59 -3.00 0.52
C HIS A 139 17.15 -1.63 0.91
N GLY A 140 17.36 -1.37 2.21
CA GLY A 140 17.99 -0.15 2.71
C GLY A 140 17.18 1.13 2.51
N TYR A 141 15.84 1.05 2.56
CA TYR A 141 14.98 2.22 2.57
C TYR A 141 14.92 2.84 3.97
N GLN A 142 14.97 4.18 4.05
CA GLN A 142 14.98 4.90 5.34
C GLN A 142 13.61 4.92 6.02
N CYS A 143 12.54 4.86 5.24
CA CYS A 143 11.15 4.94 5.70
C CYS A 143 10.26 3.96 4.93
N VAL A 144 9.22 3.46 5.60
CA VAL A 144 8.13 2.72 4.97
C VAL A 144 6.82 3.37 5.40
N CYS A 145 5.95 3.63 4.43
CA CYS A 145 4.62 4.19 4.64
C CYS A 145 3.57 3.19 4.12
N PHE A 146 2.43 3.15 4.79
CA PHE A 146 1.31 2.29 4.45
C PHE A 146 0.07 3.13 4.30
N LEU A 147 -0.53 3.10 3.12
CA LEU A 147 -1.72 3.86 2.79
C LEU A 147 -2.84 2.90 2.43
N VAL A 148 -3.96 3.00 3.13
CA VAL A 148 -5.24 2.49 2.61
C VAL A 148 -5.95 3.62 1.89
N LEU A 149 -6.10 3.50 0.57
CA LEU A 149 -6.70 4.48 -0.30
C LEU A 149 -8.12 4.04 -0.64
N GLN A 150 -9.12 4.79 -0.22
CA GLN A 150 -10.52 4.47 -0.52
C GLN A 150 -11.05 5.29 -1.68
N TYR A 151 -11.49 4.62 -2.75
CA TYR A 151 -12.32 5.21 -3.80
C TYR A 151 -13.78 5.27 -3.36
N GLY A 152 -14.44 6.39 -3.65
CA GLY A 152 -15.86 6.58 -3.33
C GLY A 152 -16.16 6.72 -1.84
N ASP A 153 -17.45 6.63 -1.48
CA ASP A 153 -17.99 6.96 -0.16
C ASP A 153 -18.51 5.75 0.63
N ALA A 154 -18.28 4.53 0.13
CA ALA A 154 -18.73 3.31 0.77
C ALA A 154 -18.26 3.24 2.24
N GLN A 155 -19.17 2.88 3.15
CA GLN A 155 -18.79 2.67 4.54
C GLN A 155 -18.08 1.34 4.70
N ILE A 156 -16.76 1.39 4.84
CA ILE A 156 -15.90 0.22 5.04
C ILE A 156 -15.13 0.31 6.36
N ASN A 157 -14.68 -0.83 6.87
CA ASN A 157 -13.95 -0.94 8.14
C ASN A 157 -12.49 -0.45 8.09
N ALA A 158 -11.98 -0.05 6.91
CA ALA A 158 -10.59 0.33 6.67
C ALA A 158 -10.10 1.43 7.62
N GLU A 159 -10.84 2.54 7.71
CA GLU A 159 -10.51 3.69 8.55
C GLU A 159 -10.36 3.29 10.02
N LYS A 160 -11.25 2.43 10.53
CA LYS A 160 -11.23 1.92 11.90
C LYS A 160 -9.99 1.06 12.16
N ILE A 161 -9.64 0.15 11.25
CA ILE A 161 -8.50 -0.75 11.39
C ILE A 161 -7.18 0.02 11.33
N VAL A 162 -7.05 0.94 10.36
CA VAL A 162 -5.87 1.80 10.24
C VAL A 162 -5.72 2.67 11.49
N SER A 163 -6.80 3.31 11.95
CA SER A 163 -6.79 4.16 13.15
C SER A 163 -6.37 3.40 14.41
N ARG A 164 -6.78 2.14 14.55
CA ARG A 164 -6.36 1.27 15.67
C ARG A 164 -4.84 1.13 15.72
N TYR A 165 -4.20 0.85 14.58
CA TYR A 165 -2.76 0.66 14.54
C TYR A 165 -1.97 1.97 14.56
N ALA A 166 -2.47 3.02 13.90
CA ALA A 166 -1.84 4.34 13.89
C ALA A 166 -1.80 4.97 15.28
N SER A 167 -2.84 4.74 16.11
CA SER A 167 -2.91 5.28 17.48
C SER A 167 -2.24 4.40 18.54
N GLN A 168 -1.94 3.12 18.23
CA GLN A 168 -1.45 2.15 19.22
C GLN A 168 -0.27 1.35 18.66
N PRO A 169 0.98 1.87 18.76
CA PRO A 169 2.19 1.15 18.37
C PRO A 169 2.30 -0.25 19.00
N ASP A 170 1.87 -0.39 20.26
CA ASP A 170 1.85 -1.67 20.98
C ASP A 170 0.93 -2.71 20.33
N ALA A 171 -0.12 -2.29 19.61
CA ALA A 171 -0.98 -3.21 18.87
C ALA A 171 -0.25 -3.83 17.67
N ILE A 172 0.64 -3.05 17.02
CA ILE A 172 1.51 -3.56 15.95
C ILE A 172 2.52 -4.55 16.55
N GLN A 173 3.16 -4.20 17.67
CA GLN A 173 4.13 -5.07 18.34
C GLN A 173 3.50 -6.41 18.78
N LYS A 174 2.32 -6.36 19.41
CA LYS A 174 1.58 -7.56 19.84
C LYS A 174 1.21 -8.47 18.67
N ALA A 175 0.97 -7.91 17.49
CA ALA A 175 0.63 -8.67 16.29
C ALA A 175 1.86 -9.17 15.50
N LEU A 176 3.05 -8.65 15.80
CA LEU A 176 4.34 -9.01 15.23
C LEU A 176 5.37 -9.45 16.29
N PRO A 177 5.03 -10.40 17.18
CA PRO A 177 5.90 -10.74 18.32
C PRO A 177 7.23 -11.41 17.91
N TYR A 178 7.31 -11.96 16.70
CA TYR A 178 8.52 -12.60 16.16
C TYR A 178 9.48 -11.63 15.46
N ARG A 179 9.11 -10.36 15.32
CA ARG A 179 9.96 -9.33 14.68
C ARG A 179 10.96 -8.78 15.69
N GLU A 180 11.89 -9.63 16.11
CA GLU A 180 12.98 -9.29 17.04
C GLU A 180 13.94 -8.24 16.46
N ASP A 181 13.92 -8.05 15.14
CA ASP A 181 14.65 -6.99 14.45
C ASP A 181 14.07 -5.59 14.74
N LEU A 182 12.80 -5.47 15.15
CA LEU A 182 12.13 -4.19 15.40
C LEU A 182 12.25 -3.75 16.87
N THR A 183 12.65 -2.50 17.08
CA THR A 183 12.65 -1.84 18.39
C THR A 183 11.30 -1.18 18.68
N LYS A 184 11.07 -0.76 19.93
CA LYS A 184 9.91 0.08 20.29
C LYS A 184 9.79 1.35 19.43
N ALA A 185 10.92 1.99 19.13
CA ALA A 185 10.96 3.17 18.28
C ALA A 185 10.63 2.87 16.80
N ASP A 186 10.92 1.65 16.32
CA ASP A 186 10.45 1.21 15.00
C ASP A 186 8.93 1.08 14.99
N PHE A 187 8.32 0.45 16.00
CA PHE A 187 6.86 0.32 16.07
C PHE A 187 6.15 1.69 16.14
N SER A 188 6.70 2.65 16.88
CA SER A 188 6.17 4.03 16.89
C SER A 188 6.26 4.70 15.51
N ARG A 189 7.37 4.50 14.78
CA ARG A 189 7.51 5.02 13.41
C ARG A 189 6.55 4.36 12.43
N LEU A 190 6.37 3.03 12.52
CA LEU A 190 5.40 2.31 11.70
C LEU A 190 3.98 2.80 11.96
N ALA A 191 3.61 3.04 13.22
CA ALA A 191 2.32 3.60 13.58
C ALA A 191 2.09 5.00 12.98
N GLY A 192 3.09 5.89 13.08
CA GLY A 192 3.01 7.23 12.48
C GLY A 192 2.96 7.23 10.95
N ALA A 193 3.48 6.19 10.31
CA ALA A 193 3.51 6.05 8.85
C ALA A 193 2.34 5.20 8.30
N LEU A 194 1.24 5.08 9.06
CA LEU A 194 -0.02 4.48 8.62
C LEU A 194 -1.05 5.57 8.33
N ALA A 195 -1.69 5.50 7.16
CA ALA A 195 -2.69 6.46 6.76
C ALA A 195 -3.88 5.79 6.09
N PHE A 196 -5.06 6.40 6.28
CA PHE A 196 -6.26 6.13 5.52
C PHE A 196 -6.68 7.44 4.86
N VAL A 197 -6.96 7.39 3.57
CA VAL A 197 -7.42 8.57 2.82
C VAL A 197 -8.56 8.18 1.89
N ARG A 198 -9.62 8.99 1.89
CA ARG A 198 -10.64 8.98 0.85
C ARG A 198 -10.12 9.73 -0.37
N TRP A 199 -10.27 9.15 -1.54
CA TRP A 199 -9.70 9.65 -2.77
C TRP A 199 -10.77 9.75 -3.86
N PRO A 200 -10.69 10.74 -4.76
CA PRO A 200 -11.61 10.84 -5.89
C PRO A 200 -11.66 9.54 -6.68
N ASP A 201 -12.88 9.13 -7.03
CA ASP A 201 -13.07 7.94 -7.84
C ASP A 201 -12.68 8.24 -9.30
N PRO A 202 -11.71 7.52 -9.89
CA PRO A 202 -11.30 7.73 -11.28
C PRO A 202 -12.36 7.42 -12.34
N LEU A 203 -13.42 6.67 -12.00
CA LEU A 203 -14.42 6.21 -12.99
C LEU A 203 -15.81 6.84 -12.79
N ILE A 204 -15.91 7.92 -12.01
CA ILE A 204 -17.15 8.69 -11.79
C ILE A 204 -16.98 10.11 -12.33
#